data_AF-A0A2J7ZRB2-F1
#
_entry.id   AF-A0A2J7ZRB2-F1
#
_cell.length_a   1.000
_cell.length_b   1.000
_cell.length_c   1.000
_cell.angle_alpha   90.00
_cell.angle_beta   90.00
_cell.angle_gamma   90.00
#
_symmetry.space_group_name_H-M   'P 1'
#
loop_
_entity.id
_entity.type
_entity.pdbx_description
1 polymer ?
#
loop_
_entity_poly.entity_id
_entity_poly.type
_entity_poly.pdbx_seq_one_letter_code
_entity_poly.pdbx_strand_id
1 'polypeptide(L)'
;MAATNYDHSGDNIGQAPSSVDALSKCNADSICNGFNSDGYYKSSLSNPHYESGVCLYKKVATTCPQFTGYTVAADTDHSWDDLGQVPFAMDAMSKCNADSMCNGFNSGGYYKSSISNPHYERG
;
A
#
# COMPACT_ATOMS: atom_id res chain seq x y z
N MET A 1 4.31 -4.51 8.75
CA MET A 1 4.37 -5.71 9.65
C MET A 1 5.69 -6.43 9.39
N ALA A 2 6.31 -7.01 10.42
CA ALA A 2 7.57 -7.74 10.30
C ALA A 2 7.35 -9.26 10.42
N ALA A 3 8.03 -10.05 9.59
CA ALA A 3 8.11 -11.50 9.71
C ALA A 3 9.42 -11.88 10.38
N THR A 4 9.37 -12.67 11.46
CA THR A 4 10.56 -13.09 12.21
C THR A 4 11.09 -14.42 11.69
N ASN A 5 12.41 -14.54 11.65
CA ASN A 5 13.15 -15.66 11.07
C ASN A 5 12.89 -15.88 9.57
N TYR A 6 12.73 -14.80 8.81
CA TYR A 6 12.52 -14.87 7.38
C TYR A 6 13.45 -13.91 6.66
N ASP A 7 13.94 -14.33 5.50
CA ASP A 7 14.60 -13.49 4.52
C ASP A 7 14.19 -13.87 3.10
N HIS A 8 14.56 -13.07 2.12
CA HIS A 8 14.44 -13.44 0.72
C HIS A 8 15.74 -13.12 -0.02
N SER A 9 16.31 -14.08 -0.74
CA SER A 9 17.58 -13.91 -1.44
C SER A 9 17.38 -13.64 -2.94
N GLY A 10 18.27 -12.88 -3.57
CA GLY A 10 18.29 -12.69 -5.03
C GLY A 10 17.52 -11.47 -5.56
N ASP A 11 17.03 -10.62 -4.66
CA ASP A 11 16.24 -9.41 -4.94
C ASP A 11 16.81 -8.15 -4.28
N ASN A 12 18.00 -8.27 -3.69
CA ASN A 12 18.70 -7.17 -3.03
C ASN A 12 18.95 -6.05 -4.03
N ILE A 13 18.39 -4.87 -3.76
CA ILE A 13 18.76 -3.63 -4.46
C ILE A 13 20.14 -3.18 -3.93
N GLY A 14 20.38 -3.39 -2.64
CA GLY A 14 21.67 -3.16 -2.01
C GLY A 14 21.66 -3.50 -0.52
N GLN A 15 22.75 -3.13 0.16
CA GLN A 15 22.93 -3.31 1.60
C GLN A 15 23.38 -1.98 2.23
N ALA A 16 22.80 -1.65 3.38
CA ALA A 16 23.16 -0.51 4.20
C ALA A 16 23.86 -0.98 5.50
N PRO A 17 24.59 -0.09 6.20
CA PRO A 17 25.33 -0.46 7.43
C PRO A 17 24.46 -0.92 8.59
N SER A 18 23.16 -0.61 8.56
CA SER A 18 22.20 -0.98 9.58
C SER A 18 20.79 -1.13 9.01
N SER A 19 19.89 -1.77 9.76
CA SER A 19 18.47 -1.86 9.41
C SER A 19 17.78 -0.49 9.37
N VAL A 20 18.23 0.49 10.15
CA VAL A 20 17.72 1.88 10.12
C VAL A 20 18.14 2.60 8.84
N ASP A 21 19.38 2.39 8.40
CA ASP A 21 19.85 2.93 7.12
C ASP A 21 19.13 2.25 5.95
N ALA A 22 18.90 0.93 6.04
CA ALA A 22 18.17 0.17 5.03
C ALA A 22 16.70 0.62 4.92
N LEU A 23 16.04 0.93 6.04
CA LEU A 23 14.72 1.56 6.05
C LEU A 23 14.75 2.89 5.29
N SER A 24 15.73 3.75 5.59
CA SER A 24 15.86 5.07 4.96
C SER A 24 16.07 4.95 3.45
N LYS A 25 16.94 4.02 3.02
CA LYS A 25 17.16 3.70 1.61
C LYS A 25 15.90 3.14 0.95
N CYS A 26 15.23 2.21 1.61
CA CYS A 26 14.01 1.59 1.07
C CYS A 26 12.86 2.60 0.95
N ASN A 27 12.73 3.56 1.86
CA ASN A 27 11.72 4.60 1.77
C ASN A 27 11.97 5.56 0.60
N ALA A 28 13.25 5.89 0.35
CA ALA A 28 13.64 6.77 -0.75
C ALA A 28 13.53 6.12 -2.13
N ASP A 29 13.58 4.79 -2.21
CA ASP A 29 13.53 4.04 -3.45
C ASP A 29 12.11 3.53 -3.76
N SER A 30 11.58 3.90 -4.93
CA SER A 30 10.25 3.52 -5.39
C SER A 30 10.14 2.04 -5.77
N ILE A 31 11.25 1.39 -6.12
CA ILE A 31 11.26 -0.05 -6.44
C ILE A 31 11.45 -0.93 -5.19
N CYS A 32 11.79 -0.33 -4.04
CA CYS A 32 11.96 -1.08 -2.82
C CYS A 32 10.62 -1.51 -2.21
N ASN A 33 10.49 -2.80 -1.95
CA ASN A 33 9.32 -3.44 -1.36
C ASN A 33 9.54 -3.86 0.11
N GLY A 34 10.77 -3.83 0.61
CA GLY A 34 11.09 -4.08 2.02
C GLY A 34 12.57 -4.13 2.34
N PHE A 35 12.91 -4.43 3.58
CA PHE A 35 14.29 -4.61 4.04
C PHE A 35 14.37 -5.65 5.17
N ASN A 36 15.57 -6.16 5.48
CA ASN A 36 15.78 -7.08 6.60
C ASN A 36 16.65 -6.48 7.71
N SER A 37 16.75 -7.18 8.85
CA SER A 37 17.53 -6.72 10.02
C SER A 37 19.03 -6.59 9.77
N ASP A 38 19.57 -7.21 8.72
CA ASP A 38 21.00 -7.17 8.35
C ASP A 38 21.32 -6.01 7.38
N GLY A 39 20.34 -5.17 7.10
CA GLY A 39 20.51 -3.97 6.31
C GLY A 39 20.30 -4.17 4.80
N TYR A 40 19.85 -5.34 4.34
CA TYR A 40 19.50 -5.54 2.94
C TYR A 40 18.15 -4.91 2.62
N TYR A 41 18.09 -4.06 1.60
CA TYR A 41 16.83 -3.52 1.06
C TYR A 41 16.55 -4.10 -0.32
N LYS A 42 15.29 -4.47 -0.56
CA LYS A 42 14.90 -5.50 -1.53
C LYS A 42 13.79 -5.03 -2.45
N SER A 43 13.88 -5.43 -3.72
CA SER A 43 12.90 -5.10 -4.77
C SER A 43 11.75 -6.09 -4.86
N SER A 44 11.82 -7.24 -4.19
CA SER A 44 10.74 -8.21 -4.05
C SER A 44 10.66 -8.67 -2.59
N LEU A 45 9.62 -9.41 -2.24
CA LEU A 45 9.48 -10.15 -0.98
C LEU A 45 8.70 -11.45 -1.19
N SER A 46 8.59 -11.93 -2.43
CA SER A 46 7.85 -13.14 -2.78
C SER A 46 8.57 -14.38 -2.27
N ASN A 47 7.87 -15.36 -1.69
CA ASN A 47 8.45 -16.63 -1.23
C ASN A 47 9.65 -16.49 -0.28
N PRO A 48 9.53 -15.77 0.85
CA PRO A 48 10.62 -15.69 1.81
C PRO A 48 10.97 -17.09 2.34
N HIS A 49 12.26 -17.33 2.55
CA HIS A 49 12.78 -18.55 3.16
C HIS A 49 13.05 -18.31 4.65
N TYR A 50 13.06 -19.40 5.42
CA TYR A 50 13.40 -19.31 6.82
C TYR A 50 14.89 -18.97 6.98
N GLU A 51 15.18 -17.93 7.74
CA GLU A 51 16.53 -17.54 8.13
C GLU A 51 16.55 -17.15 9.61
N SER A 52 17.19 -17.98 10.44
CA SER A 52 17.19 -17.81 11.89
C SER A 52 17.83 -16.49 12.31
N GLY A 53 17.12 -15.70 13.13
CA GLY A 53 17.62 -14.44 13.67
C GLY A 53 17.39 -13.20 12.79
N VAL A 54 16.84 -13.38 11.58
CA VAL A 54 16.56 -12.28 10.66
C VAL A 54 15.11 -11.83 10.75
N CYS A 55 14.88 -10.52 10.81
CA CYS A 55 13.54 -9.94 10.70
C CYS A 55 13.36 -9.31 9.32
N LEU A 56 12.35 -9.75 8.57
CA LEU A 56 11.96 -9.17 7.30
C LEU A 56 10.85 -8.14 7.49
N TYR A 57 11.10 -6.91 7.06
CA TYR A 57 10.18 -5.77 7.15
C TYR A 57 9.62 -5.47 5.77
N LYS A 58 8.31 -5.69 5.60
CA LYS A 58 7.60 -5.33 4.37
C LYS A 58 7.25 -3.85 4.37
N LYS A 59 7.62 -3.15 3.29
CA LYS A 59 7.17 -1.79 3.02
C LYS A 59 5.67 -1.85 2.78
N VAL A 60 4.92 -1.08 3.56
CA VAL A 60 3.51 -0.83 3.26
C VAL A 60 3.52 0.19 2.13
N ALA A 61 2.83 -0.09 1.03
CA ALA A 61 2.67 0.87 -0.04
C ALA A 61 1.75 2.00 0.47
N THR A 62 2.34 3.06 1.01
CA THR A 62 1.60 4.22 1.57
C THR A 62 1.20 5.23 0.48
N THR A 63 1.67 5.07 -0.76
CA THR A 63 1.36 5.97 -1.87
C THR A 63 0.20 5.43 -2.69
N CYS A 64 -1.02 5.86 -2.36
CA CYS A 64 -2.13 5.78 -3.30
C CYS A 64 -1.80 6.69 -4.51
N PRO A 65 -2.03 6.23 -5.76
CA PRO A 65 -1.90 7.10 -6.91
C PRO A 65 -2.79 8.34 -6.76
N GLN A 66 -2.24 9.52 -6.99
CA GLN A 66 -3.00 10.75 -7.03
C GLN A 66 -3.76 10.82 -8.37
N PHE A 67 -5.08 10.96 -8.32
CA PHE A 67 -5.91 11.18 -9.49
C PHE A 67 -6.35 12.65 -9.56
N THR A 68 -6.25 13.27 -10.74
CA THR A 68 -6.66 14.67 -10.93
C THR A 68 -8.13 14.85 -10.58
N GLY A 69 -8.44 15.86 -9.75
CA GLY A 69 -9.80 16.16 -9.28
C GLY A 69 -10.22 15.43 -8.00
N TYR A 70 -9.38 14.55 -7.45
CA TYR A 70 -9.65 13.80 -6.23
C TYR A 70 -8.65 14.14 -5.13
N THR A 71 -9.05 14.06 -3.86
CA THR A 71 -8.13 14.11 -2.72
C THR A 71 -7.88 12.69 -2.23
N VAL A 72 -6.63 12.33 -1.98
CA VAL A 72 -6.26 11.02 -1.46
C VAL A 72 -6.45 10.99 0.06
N ALA A 73 -7.24 10.02 0.54
CA ALA A 73 -7.22 9.56 1.93
C ALA A 73 -6.48 8.21 1.96
N ALA A 74 -5.18 8.24 2.28
CA ALA A 74 -4.36 7.03 2.31
C ALA A 74 -4.84 6.06 3.41
N ASP A 75 -4.62 4.77 3.18
CA ASP A 75 -4.92 3.68 4.13
C ASP A 75 -6.36 3.68 4.67
N THR A 76 -7.30 4.26 3.91
CA THR A 76 -8.71 4.42 4.30
C THR A 76 -9.60 3.75 3.27
N ASP A 77 -10.46 2.85 3.75
CA ASP A 77 -11.61 2.35 2.99
C ASP A 77 -12.88 2.65 3.76
N HIS A 78 -13.94 3.00 3.04
CA HIS A 78 -15.25 3.22 3.59
C HIS A 78 -16.16 2.08 3.14
N SER A 79 -16.70 1.30 4.08
CA SER A 79 -17.53 0.14 3.75
C SER A 79 -19.02 0.50 3.73
N TRP A 80 -19.83 -0.32 3.05
CA TRP A 80 -21.31 -0.26 3.01
C TRP A 80 -21.94 0.79 2.10
N ASP A 81 -21.14 1.49 1.32
CA ASP A 81 -21.58 2.52 0.38
C ASP A 81 -21.16 2.23 -1.08
N ASP A 82 -20.74 0.99 -1.34
CA ASP A 82 -20.33 0.54 -2.67
C ASP A 82 -21.50 0.63 -3.66
N LEU A 83 -21.30 1.39 -4.73
CA LEU A 83 -22.19 1.40 -5.89
C LEU A 83 -21.85 0.28 -6.88
N GLY A 84 -20.63 -0.25 -6.78
CA GLY A 84 -20.15 -1.40 -7.56
C GLY A 84 -18.64 -1.57 -7.48
N GLN A 85 -18.14 -2.57 -8.21
CA GLN A 85 -16.72 -2.91 -8.28
C GLN A 85 -16.29 -3.20 -9.72
N VAL A 86 -15.10 -2.76 -10.08
CA VAL A 86 -14.40 -3.07 -11.33
C VAL A 86 -12.96 -3.53 -11.05
N PRO A 87 -12.24 -4.13 -12.01
CA PRO A 87 -10.94 -4.74 -11.73
C PRO A 87 -9.84 -3.76 -11.29
N PHE A 88 -9.90 -2.49 -11.72
CA PHE A 88 -8.83 -1.52 -11.51
C PHE A 88 -9.34 -0.16 -11.02
N ALA A 89 -8.52 0.54 -10.23
CA ALA A 89 -8.84 1.86 -9.68
C ALA A 89 -9.13 2.91 -10.76
N MET A 90 -8.45 2.84 -11.92
CA MET A 90 -8.67 3.76 -13.03
C MET A 90 -10.05 3.56 -13.69
N ASP A 91 -10.53 2.33 -13.75
CA ASP A 91 -11.89 2.03 -14.20
C ASP A 91 -12.91 2.50 -13.16
N ALA A 92 -12.61 2.36 -11.87
CA ALA A 92 -13.47 2.82 -10.79
C ALA A 92 -13.61 4.35 -10.80
N MET A 93 -12.51 5.08 -11.04
CA MET A 93 -12.52 6.52 -11.29
C MET A 93 -13.42 6.87 -12.48
N SER A 94 -13.28 6.14 -13.59
CA SER A 94 -14.08 6.38 -14.80
C SER A 94 -15.57 6.15 -14.57
N LYS A 95 -15.93 5.10 -13.81
CA LYS A 95 -17.31 4.85 -13.38
C LYS A 95 -17.81 5.95 -12.43
N CYS A 96 -16.99 6.36 -11.48
CA CYS A 96 -17.34 7.40 -10.52
C CYS A 96 -17.62 8.74 -11.20
N ASN A 97 -16.77 9.16 -12.15
CA ASN A 97 -16.98 10.39 -12.92
C ASN A 97 -18.26 10.39 -13.77
N ALA A 98 -18.77 9.20 -14.13
CA ALA A 98 -19.97 9.04 -14.95
C ALA A 98 -21.26 8.90 -14.12
N ASP A 99 -21.14 8.63 -12.82
CA ASP A 99 -22.27 8.38 -11.93
C ASP A 99 -22.44 9.54 -10.95
N SER A 100 -23.56 10.27 -11.07
CA SER A 100 -23.88 11.40 -10.20
C SER A 100 -24.06 11.02 -8.73
N MET A 101 -24.26 9.74 -8.42
CA MET A 101 -24.34 9.25 -7.04
C MET A 101 -22.97 8.94 -6.45
N CYS A 102 -21.89 8.94 -7.25
CA CYS A 102 -20.57 8.60 -6.79
C CYS A 102 -19.84 9.80 -6.16
N ASN A 103 -19.25 9.57 -4.99
CA ASN A 103 -18.48 10.56 -4.24
C ASN A 103 -17.01 10.14 -4.04
N GLY A 104 -16.64 8.90 -4.37
CA GLY A 104 -15.26 8.43 -4.25
C GLY A 104 -15.02 7.03 -4.80
N PHE A 105 -13.76 6.60 -4.80
CA PHE A 105 -13.35 5.25 -5.19
C PHE A 105 -12.08 4.84 -4.44
N ASN A 106 -11.76 3.55 -4.42
CA ASN A 106 -10.56 3.02 -3.76
C ASN A 106 -9.64 2.23 -4.73
N SER A 107 -8.45 1.85 -4.24
CA SER A 107 -7.46 1.11 -5.04
C SER A 107 -7.87 -0.33 -5.37
N GLY A 108 -8.89 -0.87 -4.69
CA GLY A 108 -9.47 -2.19 -4.97
C GLY A 108 -10.53 -2.18 -6.08
N GLY A 109 -10.77 -1.01 -6.70
CA GLY A 109 -11.69 -0.86 -7.81
C GLY A 109 -13.15 -0.67 -7.41
N TYR A 110 -13.43 -0.37 -6.15
CA TYR A 110 -14.78 0.00 -5.69
C TYR A 110 -15.02 1.48 -5.91
N TYR A 111 -16.22 1.84 -6.39
CA TYR A 111 -16.71 3.22 -6.46
C TYR A 111 -17.93 3.37 -5.55
N LYS A 112 -18.01 4.51 -4.86
CA LYS A 112 -18.73 4.64 -3.59
C LYS A 112 -19.63 5.85 -3.58
N SER A 113 -20.77 5.70 -2.93
CA SER A 113 -21.78 6.75 -2.78
C SER A 113 -21.55 7.69 -1.62
N SER A 114 -20.61 7.38 -0.72
CA SER A 114 -20.20 8.27 0.36
C SER A 114 -18.67 8.32 0.49
N ILE A 115 -18.21 9.37 1.13
CA ILE A 115 -16.83 9.49 1.62
C ILE A 115 -16.79 9.98 3.08
N SER A 116 -17.97 10.17 3.70
CA SER A 116 -18.11 10.54 5.10
C SER A 116 -18.30 9.28 5.95
N ASN A 117 -17.49 9.18 7.02
CA ASN A 117 -17.57 8.09 7.99
C ASN A 117 -18.96 8.07 8.66
N PRO A 118 -19.70 6.94 8.76
CA PRO A 118 -21.06 6.92 9.29
C PRO A 118 -21.08 7.20 10.81
N HIS A 119 -19.90 7.20 11.44
CA HIS A 119 -19.71 7.41 12.86
C HIS A 119 -19.45 8.86 13.26
N TYR A 120 -19.29 9.81 12.33
CA TYR A 120 -19.01 11.22 12.68
C TYR A 120 -20.23 12.15 12.62
N GLU A 121 -21.33 11.77 11.96
CA GLU A 121 -22.48 12.67 11.75
C GLU A 121 -23.67 12.44 12.70
N ARG A 122 -23.45 11.86 13.89
CA ARG A 122 -24.39 11.99 15.01
C ARG A 122 -23.85 12.97 16.05
N GLY A 123 -23.95 14.25 15.71
CA GLY A 123 -23.75 15.40 16.59
C GLY A 123 -24.81 16.46 16.33
#